data_AF-A0A9C8ZPE0-F1
#
_entry.id   AF-A0A9C8ZPE0-F1
#
_cell.length_a   1.000
_cell.length_b   1.000
_cell.length_c   1.000
_cell.angle_alpha   90.00
_cell.angle_beta   90.00
_cell.angle_gamma   90.00
#
_symmetry.space_group_name_H-M   'P 1'
#
loop_
_entity.id
_entity.type
_entity.pdbx_description
1 polymer ?
#
loop_
_entity_poly.entity_id
_entity_poly.type
_entity_poly.pdbx_seq_one_letter_code
_entity_poly.pdbx_strand_id
1 'polypeptide(L)'
;MTEKQNSTGKLRSKTPKRQGEQRRPIVIGGVLLASGILACVALGLVAFTPASQNDQRPRLLAALFTATPTASATPTATSTPTQTATPTDTPTATLTPTDTLTPSITPTETPTNTPTPLPTPDGREREFYIPILMYHYISVPPEDADVYRQDLSVTPENFREQMAWLHASGYQTISLYDLVYALNIGWPPLPERPIILTFDDGYADNYENAFPILQEFGFTGTFFILTDVTDRNEPGYMTWDMLREMSEAGMSIEVHGREHFDMMGRDRDWLLFHLLGPAQTIEANLGYQPRMLSYPAGHYDEQVISVAQEVGYWAAVTTRNGMLQKKDELFELPRIRIRGDWDLDVFIAVVTGGL
;
A
#
# COMPACT_ATOMS: atom_id res chain seq x y z
N MET A 1 8.01 -49.82 -68.60
CA MET A 1 6.69 -49.35 -68.10
C MET A 1 6.88 -47.92 -67.65
N THR A 2 6.05 -47.05 -68.19
CA THR A 2 6.23 -45.62 -68.40
C THR A 2 6.04 -44.75 -67.16
N GLU A 3 6.96 -43.80 -67.02
CA GLU A 3 6.90 -42.53 -66.30
C GLU A 3 5.77 -41.62 -66.84
N LYS A 4 5.07 -40.87 -65.98
CA LYS A 4 4.34 -39.67 -66.39
C LYS A 4 4.10 -38.69 -65.24
N GLN A 5 4.66 -37.50 -65.43
CA GLN A 5 4.39 -36.24 -64.74
C GLN A 5 2.98 -35.67 -65.06
N ASN A 6 2.71 -34.50 -64.44
CA ASN A 6 1.70 -33.47 -64.71
C ASN A 6 0.34 -33.65 -64.03
N SER A 7 -0.36 -32.61 -63.53
CA SER A 7 -0.21 -31.16 -63.69
C SER A 7 -1.13 -30.44 -62.68
N THR A 8 -0.68 -29.29 -62.20
CA THR A 8 -1.46 -28.21 -61.58
C THR A 8 -2.67 -27.77 -62.42
N GLY A 9 -3.79 -27.44 -61.78
CA GLY A 9 -4.97 -26.84 -62.42
C GLY A 9 -5.72 -25.92 -61.46
N LYS A 10 -5.47 -24.63 -61.58
CA LYS A 10 -6.16 -23.53 -60.88
C LYS A 10 -7.30 -23.06 -61.80
N LEU A 11 -8.56 -23.03 -61.32
CA LEU A 11 -9.66 -22.35 -62.02
C LEU A 11 -10.59 -21.64 -61.03
N ARG A 12 -10.94 -20.42 -61.43
CA ARG A 12 -11.60 -19.33 -60.71
C ARG A 12 -13.11 -19.51 -60.52
N SER A 13 -13.58 -18.87 -59.44
CA SER A 13 -14.79 -18.05 -59.29
C SER A 13 -16.16 -18.62 -59.65
N LYS A 14 -17.09 -18.51 -58.70
CA LYS A 14 -18.39 -17.82 -58.89
C LYS A 14 -19.05 -17.55 -57.54
N THR A 15 -19.12 -16.28 -57.19
CA THR A 15 -20.01 -15.70 -56.19
C THR A 15 -21.45 -15.74 -56.71
N PRO A 16 -22.46 -15.87 -55.84
CA PRO A 16 -23.75 -15.25 -56.06
C PRO A 16 -24.02 -14.17 -55.00
N LYS A 17 -24.20 -12.93 -55.47
CA LYS A 17 -25.00 -11.91 -54.76
C LYS A 17 -26.47 -12.18 -55.07
N ARG A 18 -27.35 -12.12 -54.07
CA ARG A 18 -28.64 -11.38 -54.12
C ARG A 18 -29.40 -11.43 -52.79
N GLN A 19 -29.71 -10.23 -52.30
CA GLN A 19 -31.02 -9.76 -51.81
C GLN A 19 -31.62 -10.56 -50.64
N GLY A 20 -31.75 -10.02 -49.43
CA GLY A 20 -32.45 -8.76 -49.15
C GLY A 20 -33.88 -9.10 -48.76
N GLU A 21 -34.11 -9.51 -47.51
CA GLU A 21 -35.45 -9.64 -46.96
C GLU A 21 -35.46 -9.18 -45.50
N GLN A 22 -36.09 -8.03 -45.28
CA GLN A 22 -36.41 -7.51 -43.95
C GLN A 22 -37.43 -8.44 -43.29
N ARG A 23 -37.16 -8.88 -42.06
CA ARG A 23 -38.17 -9.51 -41.20
C ARG A 23 -38.33 -8.71 -39.91
N ARG A 24 -39.60 -8.40 -39.67
CA ARG A 24 -40.16 -7.52 -38.64
C ARG A 24 -39.93 -8.07 -37.23
N PRO A 25 -39.88 -7.19 -36.20
CA PRO A 25 -39.72 -7.62 -34.82
C PRO A 25 -40.99 -8.28 -34.28
N ILE A 26 -40.79 -9.36 -33.52
CA ILE A 26 -41.81 -10.07 -32.76
C ILE A 26 -42.07 -9.27 -31.49
N VAL A 27 -43.34 -8.90 -31.28
CA VAL A 27 -43.85 -8.29 -30.06
C VAL A 27 -44.13 -9.41 -29.06
N ILE A 28 -43.47 -9.39 -27.91
CA ILE A 28 -43.87 -10.14 -26.71
C ILE A 28 -44.14 -9.10 -25.63
N GLY A 29 -45.41 -9.01 -25.21
CA GLY A 29 -45.86 -8.16 -24.13
C GLY A 29 -45.50 -8.74 -22.76
N GLY A 30 -45.31 -7.85 -21.78
CA GLY A 30 -45.08 -8.26 -20.41
C GLY A 30 -44.80 -7.09 -19.46
N VAL A 31 -45.88 -6.55 -18.90
CA VAL A 31 -46.01 -5.98 -17.54
C VAL A 31 -45.10 -4.79 -17.17
N LEU A 32 -45.68 -3.58 -17.22
CA LEU A 32 -45.19 -2.41 -16.46
C LEU A 32 -45.47 -2.62 -14.96
N LEU A 33 -44.42 -2.68 -14.14
CA LEU A 33 -44.48 -2.38 -12.72
C LEU A 33 -44.29 -0.87 -12.55
N ALA A 34 -45.36 -0.19 -12.10
CA ALA A 34 -45.33 1.23 -11.76
C ALA A 34 -44.73 1.41 -10.36
N SER A 35 -43.60 2.10 -10.29
CA SER A 35 -42.96 2.54 -9.06
C SER A 35 -43.77 3.67 -8.43
N GLY A 36 -44.40 3.39 -7.29
CA GLY A 36 -45.08 4.40 -6.47
C GLY A 36 -44.07 5.26 -5.72
N ILE A 37 -44.02 6.55 -6.06
CA ILE A 37 -43.35 7.60 -5.30
C ILE A 37 -44.27 7.97 -4.14
N LEU A 38 -43.86 7.64 -2.91
CA LEU A 38 -44.56 8.10 -1.69
C LEU A 38 -43.91 9.40 -1.21
N ALA A 39 -44.53 10.52 -1.59
CA ALA A 39 -44.27 11.82 -1.00
C ALA A 39 -45.11 11.97 0.28
N CYS A 40 -44.46 12.08 1.44
CA CYS A 40 -45.10 12.50 2.68
C CYS A 40 -44.85 14.00 2.90
N VAL A 41 -45.88 14.80 2.64
CA VAL A 41 -46.05 16.16 3.16
C VAL A 41 -47.04 16.06 4.31
N ALA A 42 -46.67 16.59 5.48
CA ALA A 42 -47.63 16.95 6.53
C ALA A 42 -47.21 18.27 7.18
N LEU A 43 -48.14 19.22 7.11
CA LEU A 43 -48.12 20.58 7.64
C LEU A 43 -48.51 20.65 9.13
N GLY A 44 -48.08 21.74 9.78
CA GLY A 44 -48.73 22.35 10.96
C GLY A 44 -47.98 22.07 12.27
N LEU A 45 -47.72 23.01 13.17
CA LEU A 45 -48.42 24.26 13.50
C LEU A 45 -47.46 25.21 14.24
N VAL A 46 -47.62 26.51 14.01
CA VAL A 46 -46.97 27.61 14.76
C VAL A 46 -47.78 27.88 16.04
N ALA A 47 -47.10 28.07 17.18
CA ALA A 47 -47.63 28.81 18.32
C ALA A 47 -46.49 29.53 19.08
N PHE A 48 -46.70 30.82 19.34
CA PHE A 48 -45.78 31.77 19.98
C PHE A 48 -46.01 31.81 21.51
N THR A 49 -44.91 31.67 22.28
CA THR A 49 -44.46 32.35 23.54
C THR A 49 -45.37 32.44 24.80
N PRO A 50 -44.86 32.79 26.03
CA PRO A 50 -43.49 33.18 26.42
C PRO A 50 -42.88 32.54 27.72
N ALA A 51 -41.56 32.74 27.83
CA ALA A 51 -40.73 33.05 29.01
C ALA A 51 -40.68 32.13 30.26
N SER A 52 -39.48 31.62 30.55
CA SER A 52 -38.89 31.63 31.91
C SER A 52 -37.36 31.50 31.82
N GLN A 53 -36.66 32.45 32.44
CA GLN A 53 -35.20 32.52 32.57
C GLN A 53 -34.68 31.46 33.55
N ASN A 54 -33.59 30.78 33.22
CA ASN A 54 -32.46 30.56 34.14
C ASN A 54 -31.25 30.03 33.34
N ASP A 55 -30.29 30.90 33.05
CA ASP A 55 -29.00 30.54 32.43
C ASP A 55 -27.91 30.79 33.48
N GLN A 56 -27.32 29.71 33.99
CA GLN A 56 -26.17 29.72 34.89
C GLN A 56 -24.99 29.14 34.12
N ARG A 57 -24.15 30.03 33.56
CA ARG A 57 -22.79 29.70 33.12
C ARG A 57 -21.78 30.31 34.09
N PRO A 58 -20.72 29.58 34.49
CA PRO A 58 -19.65 30.16 35.29
C PRO A 58 -18.71 31.00 34.41
N ARG A 59 -18.36 32.18 34.93
CA ARG A 59 -17.46 33.16 34.30
C ARG A 59 -15.99 32.80 34.57
N LEU A 60 -15.18 32.81 33.51
CA LEU A 60 -13.72 32.69 33.53
C LEU A 60 -13.10 33.98 34.11
N LEU A 61 -12.27 33.86 35.15
CA LEU A 61 -11.52 34.96 35.74
C LEU A 61 -10.32 35.33 34.85
N ALA A 62 -10.27 36.57 34.38
CA ALA A 62 -9.11 37.14 33.71
C ALA A 62 -8.09 37.61 34.76
N ALA A 63 -6.87 37.09 34.69
CA ALA A 63 -5.74 37.54 35.49
C ALA A 63 -5.07 38.75 34.84
N LEU A 64 -5.05 39.87 35.57
CA LEU A 64 -4.30 41.08 35.25
C LEU A 64 -2.87 40.93 35.78
N PHE A 65 -1.86 40.98 34.89
CA PHE A 65 -0.47 41.17 35.28
C PHE A 65 -0.12 42.65 35.17
N THR A 66 0.24 43.26 36.30
CA THR A 66 0.85 44.59 36.37
C THR A 66 2.36 44.45 36.56
N ALA A 67 3.13 45.13 35.72
CA ALA A 67 4.58 45.25 35.85
C ALA A 67 4.96 46.26 36.93
N THR A 68 6.07 46.03 37.62
CA THR A 68 6.75 47.03 38.47
C THR A 68 8.27 46.86 38.33
N PRO A 69 9.05 47.95 38.17
CA PRO A 69 10.50 47.88 38.08
C PRO A 69 11.22 48.33 39.36
N THR A 70 12.52 48.00 39.41
CA THR A 70 13.64 48.75 40.03
C THR A 70 14.32 48.14 41.26
N ALA A 71 15.52 47.59 40.97
CA ALA A 71 16.83 47.68 41.64
C ALA A 71 16.97 47.87 43.16
N SER A 72 17.87 47.08 43.76
CA SER A 72 18.97 47.60 44.59
C SER A 72 20.06 46.54 44.80
N ALA A 73 21.31 46.91 44.53
CA ALA A 73 22.51 46.13 44.83
C ALA A 73 23.15 46.65 46.13
N THR A 74 23.77 45.78 46.93
CA THR A 74 24.70 46.18 48.01
C THR A 74 25.73 45.05 48.26
N PRO A 75 26.99 45.37 48.64
CA PRO A 75 28.18 44.56 48.32
C PRO A 75 28.92 43.94 49.54
N THR A 76 29.99 43.18 49.21
CA THR A 76 31.22 42.88 50.01
C THR A 76 31.06 41.73 51.05
N ALA A 77 32.03 40.84 51.34
CA ALA A 77 33.49 41.00 51.37
C ALA A 77 34.32 39.72 51.14
N THR A 78 35.55 39.98 50.70
CA THR A 78 36.73 39.15 50.42
C THR A 78 37.42 38.54 51.66
N SER A 79 38.09 37.40 51.49
CA SER A 79 39.43 37.05 52.03
C SER A 79 39.88 35.76 51.29
N THR A 80 41.12 35.42 50.91
CA THR A 80 42.51 35.69 51.37
C THR A 80 43.47 35.21 50.25
N PRO A 81 44.75 35.67 50.18
CA PRO A 81 45.58 35.56 48.99
C PRO A 81 46.71 34.50 49.05
N THR A 82 47.24 34.22 47.83
CA THR A 82 48.64 33.91 47.47
C THR A 82 49.28 32.58 47.89
N GLN A 83 49.85 31.86 46.89
CA GLN A 83 51.31 31.63 46.83
C GLN A 83 51.80 31.75 45.38
N THR A 84 52.72 32.68 45.16
CA THR A 84 53.53 32.86 43.95
C THR A 84 54.75 31.96 44.05
N ALA A 85 54.99 31.11 43.06
CA ALA A 85 56.21 30.33 42.97
C ALA A 85 57.34 31.15 42.35
N THR A 86 58.49 31.16 43.03
CA THR A 86 59.76 31.76 42.61
C THR A 86 60.36 30.99 41.42
N PRO A 87 60.91 31.66 40.38
CA PRO A 87 61.59 30.97 39.28
C PRO A 87 62.94 30.42 39.73
N THR A 88 63.22 29.17 39.35
CA THR A 88 64.56 28.56 39.43
C THR A 88 65.21 28.65 38.06
N ASP A 89 66.34 29.34 37.97
CA ASP A 89 67.18 29.39 36.78
C ASP A 89 67.92 28.07 36.60
N THR A 90 67.42 27.21 35.72
CA THR A 90 68.21 26.14 35.09
C THR A 90 67.66 25.90 33.69
N PRO A 91 68.46 26.09 32.61
CA PRO A 91 68.00 25.82 31.27
C PRO A 91 67.91 24.30 31.05
N THR A 92 66.71 23.75 31.19
CA THR A 92 66.42 22.38 30.76
C THR A 92 66.23 22.36 29.24
N ALA A 93 66.95 21.48 28.57
CA ALA A 93 67.00 21.36 27.12
C ALA A 93 65.59 21.22 26.50
N THR A 94 65.34 22.01 25.46
CA THR A 94 64.17 21.94 24.59
C THR A 94 64.05 20.54 23.98
N LEU A 95 63.01 19.80 24.37
CA LEU A 95 62.61 18.60 23.64
C LEU A 95 61.94 19.05 22.34
N THR A 96 62.46 18.55 21.21
CA THR A 96 61.89 18.73 19.88
C THR A 96 60.45 18.19 19.87
N PRO A 97 59.45 18.91 19.33
CA PRO A 97 58.10 18.39 19.25
C PRO A 97 58.11 17.12 18.38
N THR A 98 57.60 16.04 18.94
CA THR A 98 57.33 14.81 18.20
C THR A 98 56.02 15.00 17.44
N ASP A 99 56.02 14.73 16.13
CA ASP A 99 54.83 14.78 15.29
C ASP A 99 53.72 13.93 15.92
N THR A 100 52.70 14.62 16.46
CA THR A 100 51.49 13.98 16.92
C THR A 100 50.65 13.70 15.70
N LEU A 101 50.46 12.42 15.36
CA LEU A 101 49.55 12.02 14.29
C LEU A 101 48.13 12.47 14.66
N THR A 102 47.67 13.53 14.01
CA THR A 102 46.26 13.93 14.05
C THR A 102 45.44 12.77 13.48
N PRO A 103 44.48 12.18 14.22
CA PRO A 103 43.59 11.19 13.64
C PRO A 103 42.82 11.86 12.49
N SER A 104 43.08 11.41 11.27
CA SER A 104 42.25 11.75 10.12
C SER A 104 40.93 11.04 10.34
N ILE A 105 39.91 11.80 10.75
CA ILE A 105 38.51 11.38 10.61
C ILE A 105 38.27 11.26 9.10
N THR A 106 38.48 10.05 8.57
CA THR A 106 37.94 9.68 7.27
C THR A 106 36.43 9.84 7.39
N PRO A 107 35.78 10.74 6.64
CA PRO A 107 34.33 10.77 6.61
C PRO A 107 33.87 9.39 6.16
N THR A 108 33.21 8.66 7.05
CA THR A 108 32.42 7.49 6.67
C THR A 108 31.44 8.00 5.62
N GLU A 109 31.50 7.47 4.40
CA GLU A 109 30.49 7.79 3.39
C GLU A 109 29.13 7.48 4.00
N THR A 110 28.34 8.52 4.27
CA THR A 110 26.91 8.33 4.54
C THR A 110 26.36 7.70 3.28
N PRO A 111 25.80 6.48 3.33
CA PRO A 111 25.20 5.87 2.15
C PRO A 111 24.16 6.85 1.62
N THR A 112 24.44 7.46 0.47
CA THR A 112 23.45 8.24 -0.24
C THR A 112 22.56 7.21 -0.88
N ASN A 113 21.38 6.97 -0.29
CA ASN A 113 20.32 6.17 -0.90
C ASN A 113 20.02 6.77 -2.27
N THR A 114 20.69 6.28 -3.31
CA THR A 114 20.35 6.62 -4.68
C THR A 114 19.07 5.86 -4.94
N PRO A 115 17.92 6.54 -5.16
CA PRO A 115 16.67 5.84 -5.40
C PRO A 115 16.85 4.91 -6.60
N THR A 116 16.63 3.61 -6.40
CA THR A 116 16.62 2.65 -7.51
C THR A 116 15.51 3.08 -8.47
N PRO A 117 15.83 3.44 -9.73
CA PRO A 117 14.81 3.81 -10.69
C PRO A 117 14.02 2.57 -11.13
N LEU A 118 12.77 2.77 -11.54
CA LEU A 118 12.01 1.76 -12.29
C LEU A 118 12.89 1.24 -13.45
N PRO A 119 12.92 -0.08 -13.74
CA PRO A 119 13.69 -0.60 -14.86
C PRO A 119 13.35 0.13 -16.16
N THR A 120 14.38 0.56 -16.90
CA THR A 120 14.19 1.16 -18.22
C THR A 120 13.58 0.10 -19.14
N PRO A 121 12.36 0.33 -19.69
CA PRO A 121 11.70 -0.67 -20.52
C PRO A 121 12.51 -0.99 -21.78
N ASP A 122 12.54 -2.26 -22.19
CA ASP A 122 13.29 -2.69 -23.38
C ASP A 122 12.52 -2.50 -24.69
N GLY A 123 11.40 -1.79 -24.64
CA GLY A 123 10.53 -1.48 -25.79
C GLY A 123 9.66 -2.64 -26.26
N ARG A 124 9.68 -3.81 -25.60
CA ARG A 124 8.78 -4.93 -25.92
C ARG A 124 7.52 -4.86 -25.06
N GLU A 125 6.40 -5.14 -25.69
CA GLU A 125 5.15 -5.35 -24.97
C GLU A 125 5.11 -6.76 -24.41
N ARG A 126 4.67 -6.86 -23.16
CA ARG A 126 4.53 -8.11 -22.42
C ARG A 126 3.26 -8.05 -21.59
N GLU A 127 2.64 -9.21 -21.47
CA GLU A 127 1.51 -9.45 -20.60
C GLU A 127 1.66 -10.83 -19.97
N PHE A 128 1.16 -10.99 -18.75
CA PHE A 128 1.17 -12.26 -18.05
C PHE A 128 -0.19 -12.53 -17.41
N TYR A 129 -0.63 -13.78 -17.45
CA TYR A 129 -1.78 -14.24 -16.67
C TYR A 129 -1.29 -14.69 -15.30
N ILE A 130 -1.31 -13.78 -14.33
CA ILE A 130 -0.82 -14.02 -12.97
C ILE A 130 -1.89 -13.57 -11.97
N PRO A 131 -2.39 -14.49 -11.14
CA PRO A 131 -3.29 -14.12 -10.06
C PRO A 131 -2.54 -13.31 -9.01
N ILE A 132 -3.06 -12.11 -8.73
CA ILE A 132 -2.69 -11.31 -7.56
C ILE A 132 -3.85 -11.44 -6.56
N LEU A 133 -3.66 -12.22 -5.50
CA LEU A 133 -4.69 -12.48 -4.51
C LEU A 133 -4.72 -11.34 -3.49
N MET A 134 -5.92 -10.82 -3.22
CA MET A 134 -6.17 -9.73 -2.28
C MET A 134 -6.88 -10.29 -1.06
N TYR A 135 -6.13 -10.39 0.04
CA TYR A 135 -6.61 -10.71 1.38
C TYR A 135 -6.70 -9.43 2.23
N HIS A 136 -7.45 -9.48 3.32
CA HIS A 136 -7.50 -8.40 4.32
C HIS A 136 -7.30 -9.03 5.70
N TYR A 137 -8.38 -9.52 6.33
CA TYR A 137 -8.30 -10.18 7.62
C TYR A 137 -8.04 -11.67 7.47
N ILE A 138 -7.07 -12.20 8.24
CA ILE A 138 -6.89 -13.63 8.45
C ILE A 138 -7.28 -13.96 9.88
N SER A 139 -8.58 -13.91 10.15
CA SER A 139 -9.17 -14.12 11.48
C SER A 139 -10.59 -14.66 11.36
N VAL A 140 -11.07 -15.27 12.45
CA VAL A 140 -12.51 -15.54 12.57
C VAL A 140 -13.19 -14.19 12.85
N PRO A 141 -14.15 -13.75 12.03
CA PRO A 141 -14.84 -12.49 12.28
C PRO A 141 -15.64 -12.59 13.60
N PRO A 142 -15.77 -11.49 14.36
CA PRO A 142 -16.58 -11.47 15.57
C PRO A 142 -18.07 -11.73 15.24
N GLU A 143 -18.85 -12.20 16.23
CA GLU A 143 -20.25 -12.57 16.03
C GLU A 143 -21.14 -11.42 15.53
N ASP A 144 -20.78 -10.18 15.90
CA ASP A 144 -21.46 -8.94 15.49
C ASP A 144 -20.83 -8.28 14.25
N ALA A 145 -19.93 -8.96 13.53
CA ALA A 145 -19.32 -8.47 12.31
C ALA A 145 -20.38 -8.08 11.27
N ASP A 146 -20.23 -6.90 10.67
CA ASP A 146 -21.05 -6.50 9.52
C ASP A 146 -20.70 -7.32 8.26
N VAL A 147 -21.48 -7.09 7.19
CA VAL A 147 -21.30 -7.82 5.93
C VAL A 147 -19.93 -7.60 5.30
N TYR A 148 -19.28 -6.45 5.53
CA TYR A 148 -17.97 -6.14 4.98
C TYR A 148 -16.88 -6.86 5.75
N ARG A 149 -16.92 -6.82 7.09
CA ARG A 149 -16.00 -7.59 7.93
C ARG A 149 -16.14 -9.07 7.62
N GLN A 150 -17.35 -9.62 7.47
CA GLN A 150 -17.53 -11.01 7.06
C GLN A 150 -16.92 -11.31 5.69
N ASP A 151 -17.20 -10.47 4.68
CA ASP A 151 -16.69 -10.66 3.31
C ASP A 151 -15.16 -10.63 3.23
N LEU A 152 -14.54 -9.77 4.03
CA LEU A 152 -13.09 -9.53 4.04
C LEU A 152 -12.31 -10.48 4.97
N SER A 153 -12.98 -11.44 5.64
CA SER A 153 -12.36 -12.32 6.62
C SER A 153 -12.20 -13.74 6.12
N VAL A 154 -10.96 -14.18 5.95
CA VAL A 154 -10.65 -15.59 5.75
C VAL A 154 -10.21 -16.17 7.09
N THR A 155 -10.79 -17.29 7.51
CA THR A 155 -10.34 -17.93 8.76
C THR A 155 -8.90 -18.43 8.61
N PRO A 156 -8.11 -18.51 9.70
CA PRO A 156 -6.75 -19.06 9.63
C PRO A 156 -6.71 -20.50 9.08
N GLU A 157 -7.76 -21.29 9.32
CA GLU A 157 -7.87 -22.65 8.79
C GLU A 157 -8.07 -22.65 7.27
N ASN A 158 -9.04 -21.88 6.76
CA ASN A 158 -9.27 -21.77 5.31
C ASN A 158 -8.02 -21.21 4.61
N PHE A 159 -7.36 -20.21 5.21
CA PHE A 159 -6.12 -19.67 4.66
C PHE A 159 -5.02 -20.73 4.59
N ARG A 160 -4.85 -21.55 5.64
CA ARG A 160 -3.90 -22.67 5.63
C ARG A 160 -4.21 -23.69 4.55
N GLU A 161 -5.49 -24.07 4.39
CA GLU A 161 -5.92 -25.00 3.33
C GLU A 161 -5.61 -24.46 1.93
N GLN A 162 -5.86 -23.16 1.72
CA GLN A 162 -5.53 -22.47 0.47
C GLN A 162 -4.02 -22.49 0.19
N MET A 163 -3.19 -22.15 1.17
CA MET A 163 -1.73 -22.17 1.02
C MET A 163 -1.19 -23.59 0.80
N ALA A 164 -1.72 -24.58 1.54
CA ALA A 164 -1.36 -25.98 1.37
C ALA A 164 -1.66 -26.47 -0.06
N TRP A 165 -2.82 -26.10 -0.59
CA TRP A 165 -3.19 -26.45 -1.96
C TRP A 165 -2.32 -25.74 -3.00
N LEU A 166 -2.02 -24.45 -2.83
CA LEU A 166 -1.11 -23.71 -3.72
C LEU A 166 0.27 -24.39 -3.78
N HIS A 167 0.82 -24.71 -2.61
CA HIS A 167 2.11 -25.38 -2.48
C HIS A 167 2.10 -26.77 -3.15
N ALA A 168 1.10 -27.60 -2.83
CA ALA A 168 0.95 -28.93 -3.43
C ALA A 168 0.71 -28.89 -4.95
N SER A 169 0.12 -27.80 -5.46
CA SER A 169 -0.13 -27.58 -6.88
C SER A 169 1.06 -26.98 -7.63
N GLY A 170 2.18 -26.71 -6.94
CA GLY A 170 3.41 -26.19 -7.53
C GLY A 170 3.41 -24.69 -7.80
N TYR A 171 2.50 -23.92 -7.19
CA TYR A 171 2.57 -22.46 -7.25
C TYR A 171 3.82 -21.96 -6.51
N GLN A 172 4.39 -20.88 -7.03
CA GLN A 172 5.53 -20.20 -6.43
C GLN A 172 5.21 -18.71 -6.34
N THR A 173 5.39 -18.14 -5.15
CA THR A 173 5.21 -16.71 -4.95
C THR A 173 6.29 -15.93 -5.67
N ILE A 174 5.89 -14.89 -6.39
CA ILE A 174 6.78 -13.84 -6.88
C ILE A 174 6.40 -12.51 -6.23
N SER A 175 7.33 -11.57 -6.15
CA SER A 175 7.03 -10.22 -5.66
C SER A 175 6.36 -9.37 -6.75
N LEU A 176 5.72 -8.28 -6.36
CA LEU A 176 5.28 -7.25 -7.32
C LEU A 176 6.47 -6.64 -8.08
N TYR A 177 7.67 -6.61 -7.47
CA TYR A 177 8.89 -6.15 -8.13
C TYR A 177 9.26 -7.09 -9.29
N ASP A 178 9.23 -8.41 -9.07
CA ASP A 178 9.47 -9.40 -10.13
C ASP A 178 8.50 -9.24 -11.28
N LEU A 179 7.21 -8.99 -10.99
CA LEU A 179 6.21 -8.70 -12.02
C LEU A 179 6.54 -7.43 -12.81
N VAL A 180 6.85 -6.33 -12.13
CA VAL A 180 7.21 -5.05 -12.76
C VAL A 180 8.44 -5.21 -13.66
N TYR A 181 9.47 -5.88 -13.18
CA TYR A 181 10.68 -6.17 -13.94
C TYR A 181 10.38 -7.10 -15.13
N ALA A 182 9.61 -8.18 -14.93
CA ALA A 182 9.24 -9.10 -15.99
C ALA A 182 8.42 -8.42 -17.10
N LEU A 183 7.49 -7.53 -16.75
CA LEU A 183 6.71 -6.76 -17.74
C LEU A 183 7.61 -5.79 -18.53
N ASN A 184 8.53 -5.11 -17.87
CA ASN A 184 9.35 -4.07 -18.51
C ASN A 184 10.52 -4.61 -19.33
N ILE A 185 11.18 -5.68 -18.86
CA ILE A 185 12.43 -6.19 -19.47
C ILE A 185 12.44 -7.71 -19.67
N GLY A 186 11.40 -8.44 -19.28
CA GLY A 186 11.31 -9.89 -19.45
C GLY A 186 12.25 -10.68 -18.55
N TRP A 187 12.68 -10.09 -17.44
CA TRP A 187 13.54 -10.71 -16.44
C TRP A 187 13.07 -10.24 -15.06
N PRO A 188 13.15 -11.06 -13.98
CA PRO A 188 13.59 -12.46 -13.99
C PRO A 188 12.64 -13.37 -14.77
N PRO A 189 13.11 -14.54 -15.23
CA PRO A 189 12.19 -15.56 -15.72
C PRO A 189 11.23 -15.94 -14.60
N LEU A 190 9.93 -15.86 -14.87
CA LEU A 190 8.91 -16.22 -13.90
C LEU A 190 8.80 -17.75 -13.80
N PRO A 191 8.43 -18.30 -12.62
CA PRO A 191 8.15 -19.71 -12.46
C PRO A 191 6.97 -20.15 -13.35
N GLU A 192 6.77 -21.46 -13.50
CA GLU A 192 5.69 -22.00 -14.34
C GLU A 192 4.29 -21.64 -13.80
N ARG A 193 4.15 -21.54 -12.48
CA ARG A 193 2.90 -21.18 -11.79
C ARG A 193 3.14 -20.01 -10.82
N PRO A 194 3.37 -18.80 -11.34
CA PRO A 194 3.57 -17.64 -10.49
C PRO A 194 2.27 -17.24 -9.81
N ILE A 195 2.36 -16.78 -8.57
CA ILE A 195 1.25 -16.18 -7.83
C ILE A 195 1.77 -15.02 -6.99
N ILE A 196 0.93 -14.00 -6.76
CA ILE A 196 1.27 -12.89 -5.86
C ILE A 196 0.22 -12.87 -4.75
N LEU A 197 0.68 -12.86 -3.50
CA LEU A 197 -0.18 -12.80 -2.32
C LEU A 197 -0.10 -11.38 -1.74
N THR A 198 -1.23 -10.70 -1.64
CA THR A 198 -1.31 -9.33 -1.12
C THR A 198 -2.29 -9.24 0.04
N PHE A 199 -1.95 -8.44 1.04
CA PHE A 199 -2.73 -8.19 2.25
C PHE A 199 -2.86 -6.68 2.45
N ASP A 200 -4.10 -6.19 2.51
CA ASP A 200 -4.37 -4.77 2.69
C ASP A 200 -4.56 -4.41 4.18
N ASP A 201 -4.54 -3.12 4.50
CA ASP A 201 -4.82 -2.47 5.80
C ASP A 201 -3.82 -2.66 6.94
N GLY A 202 -3.05 -3.74 6.97
CA GLY A 202 -2.02 -3.96 7.99
C GLY A 202 -2.55 -4.45 9.35
N TYR A 203 -3.61 -5.26 9.35
CA TYR A 203 -4.18 -5.83 10.57
C TYR A 203 -3.19 -6.74 11.31
N ALA A 204 -3.24 -6.74 12.65
CA ALA A 204 -2.37 -7.57 13.50
C ALA A 204 -2.50 -9.07 13.21
N ASP A 205 -3.70 -9.52 12.80
CA ASP A 205 -3.94 -10.92 12.46
C ASP A 205 -3.13 -11.41 11.24
N ASN A 206 -2.62 -10.50 10.42
CA ASN A 206 -1.71 -10.82 9.33
C ASN A 206 -0.35 -11.29 9.87
N TYR A 207 0.15 -10.68 10.94
CA TYR A 207 1.36 -11.13 11.63
C TYR A 207 1.08 -12.40 12.46
N GLU A 208 -0.04 -12.45 13.18
CA GLU A 208 -0.34 -13.55 14.10
C GLU A 208 -0.69 -14.86 13.39
N ASN A 209 -1.41 -14.77 12.24
CA ASN A 209 -1.93 -15.94 11.54
C ASN A 209 -1.34 -16.11 10.15
N ALA A 210 -1.34 -15.07 9.31
CA ALA A 210 -0.93 -15.21 7.92
C ALA A 210 0.57 -15.46 7.79
N PHE A 211 1.39 -14.67 8.48
CA PHE A 211 2.85 -14.75 8.44
C PHE A 211 3.42 -16.15 8.77
N PRO A 212 3.08 -16.79 9.91
CA PRO A 212 3.58 -18.13 10.20
C PRO A 212 3.10 -19.19 9.20
N ILE A 213 1.87 -19.07 8.68
CA ILE A 213 1.34 -19.99 7.66
C ILE A 213 2.10 -19.83 6.33
N LEU A 214 2.39 -18.59 5.91
CA LEU A 214 3.21 -18.36 4.71
C LEU A 214 4.60 -18.98 4.86
N GLN A 215 5.24 -18.81 6.03
CA GLN A 215 6.53 -19.43 6.32
C GLN A 215 6.47 -20.96 6.29
N GLU A 216 5.39 -21.56 6.81
CA GLU A 216 5.17 -23.02 6.80
C GLU A 216 5.27 -23.60 5.37
N PHE A 217 4.76 -22.87 4.37
CA PHE A 217 4.76 -23.30 2.97
C PHE A 217 5.86 -22.66 2.11
N GLY A 218 6.78 -21.91 2.70
CA GLY A 218 7.87 -21.24 1.98
C GLY A 218 7.41 -20.13 1.04
N PHE A 219 6.26 -19.51 1.34
CA PHE A 219 5.70 -18.40 0.56
C PHE A 219 6.11 -17.04 1.12
N THR A 220 6.14 -16.06 0.22
CA THR A 220 6.28 -14.64 0.55
C THR A 220 5.02 -13.88 0.16
N GLY A 221 4.78 -12.75 0.82
CA GLY A 221 3.62 -11.89 0.60
C GLY A 221 3.97 -10.42 0.62
N THR A 222 3.09 -9.61 0.02
CA THR A 222 3.14 -8.14 0.09
C THR A 222 2.06 -7.63 1.04
N PHE A 223 2.44 -6.82 2.02
CA PHE A 223 1.55 -6.24 3.03
C PHE A 223 1.50 -4.73 2.83
N PHE A 224 0.33 -4.21 2.50
CA PHE A 224 0.09 -2.79 2.30
C PHE A 224 -0.37 -2.15 3.61
N ILE A 225 0.41 -1.18 4.12
CA ILE A 225 0.26 -0.67 5.49
C ILE A 225 -0.31 0.74 5.54
N LEU A 226 -1.19 0.96 6.52
CA LEU A 226 -1.66 2.27 6.96
C LEU A 226 -0.68 2.86 7.98
N THR A 227 0.22 3.70 7.50
CA THR A 227 1.39 4.13 8.29
C THR A 227 1.08 4.92 9.56
N ASP A 228 0.07 5.81 9.55
CA ASP A 228 -0.28 6.60 10.73
C ASP A 228 -0.94 5.75 11.81
N VAL A 229 -1.68 4.72 11.39
CA VAL A 229 -2.31 3.74 12.28
C VAL A 229 -1.25 2.89 12.98
N THR A 230 -0.24 2.43 12.22
CA THR A 230 0.93 1.72 12.75
C THR A 230 1.78 2.61 13.67
N ASP A 231 2.06 3.85 13.29
CA ASP A 231 2.84 4.82 14.10
C ASP A 231 2.19 5.09 15.45
N ARG A 232 0.85 5.18 15.48
CA ARG A 232 0.08 5.36 16.72
C ARG A 232 -0.07 4.08 17.54
N ASN A 233 0.42 2.96 17.04
CA ASN A 233 0.30 1.65 17.68
C ASN A 233 -1.17 1.32 18.01
N GLU A 234 -2.07 1.58 17.04
CA GLU A 234 -3.49 1.38 17.23
C GLU A 234 -3.82 -0.10 17.47
N PRO A 235 -4.67 -0.44 18.47
CA PRO A 235 -5.05 -1.81 18.75
C PRO A 235 -5.66 -2.50 17.51
N GLY A 236 -5.19 -3.72 17.23
CA GLY A 236 -5.67 -4.52 16.10
C GLY A 236 -4.86 -4.34 14.80
N TYR A 237 -3.83 -3.49 14.80
CA TYR A 237 -2.91 -3.30 13.68
C TYR A 237 -1.50 -3.77 14.00
N MET A 238 -0.75 -4.14 12.98
CA MET A 238 0.66 -4.51 13.14
C MET A 238 1.50 -3.32 13.61
N THR A 239 2.51 -3.62 14.41
CA THR A 239 3.50 -2.65 14.91
C THR A 239 4.73 -2.61 13.99
N TRP A 240 5.55 -1.56 14.09
CA TRP A 240 6.81 -1.52 13.32
C TRP A 240 7.78 -2.66 13.64
N ASP A 241 7.78 -3.17 14.86
CA ASP A 241 8.63 -4.31 15.22
C ASP A 241 8.15 -5.61 14.54
N MET A 242 6.83 -5.82 14.49
CA MET A 242 6.24 -6.93 13.71
C MET A 242 6.56 -6.82 12.23
N LEU A 243 6.40 -5.62 11.65
CA LEU A 243 6.69 -5.38 10.23
C LEU A 243 8.18 -5.54 9.91
N ARG A 244 9.08 -5.16 10.82
CA ARG A 244 10.52 -5.38 10.67
C ARG A 244 10.85 -6.86 10.63
N GLU A 245 10.32 -7.66 11.56
CA GLU A 245 10.51 -9.11 11.58
C GLU A 245 10.00 -9.77 10.29
N MET A 246 8.80 -9.40 9.84
CA MET A 246 8.23 -9.89 8.58
C MET A 246 9.11 -9.53 7.39
N SER A 247 9.61 -8.29 7.35
CA SER A 247 10.49 -7.82 6.27
C SER A 247 11.82 -8.58 6.25
N GLU A 248 12.43 -8.80 7.41
CA GLU A 248 13.67 -9.60 7.55
C GLU A 248 13.46 -11.07 7.13
N ALA A 249 12.23 -11.58 7.25
CA ALA A 249 11.82 -12.89 6.78
C ALA A 249 11.44 -12.94 5.28
N GLY A 250 11.58 -11.83 4.55
CA GLY A 250 11.37 -11.78 3.10
C GLY A 250 9.98 -11.29 2.66
N MET A 251 9.12 -10.84 3.58
CA MET A 251 7.86 -10.19 3.23
C MET A 251 8.10 -8.77 2.71
N SER A 252 7.31 -8.32 1.73
CA SER A 252 7.35 -6.93 1.26
C SER A 252 6.37 -6.08 2.06
N ILE A 253 6.85 -5.00 2.67
CA ILE A 253 6.00 -3.99 3.33
C ILE A 253 5.90 -2.76 2.42
N GLU A 254 4.67 -2.45 2.00
CA GLU A 254 4.36 -1.47 0.95
C GLU A 254 3.23 -0.52 1.39
N VAL A 255 2.86 0.44 0.54
CA VAL A 255 2.03 1.57 0.98
C VAL A 255 0.52 1.32 0.76
N HIS A 256 -0.29 1.53 1.81
CA HIS A 256 -1.75 1.68 1.72
C HIS A 256 -2.25 3.08 2.09
N GLY A 257 -1.34 4.05 2.12
CA GLY A 257 -1.62 5.41 2.58
C GLY A 257 -1.39 5.59 4.08
N ARG A 258 -2.09 6.57 4.66
CA ARG A 258 -1.92 6.98 6.06
C ARG A 258 -3.00 6.40 6.98
N GLU A 259 -4.27 6.66 6.64
CA GLU A 259 -5.45 6.30 7.45
C GLU A 259 -6.64 5.83 6.59
N HIS A 260 -6.37 5.22 5.42
CA HIS A 260 -7.39 4.71 4.48
C HIS A 260 -8.32 5.81 3.92
N PHE A 261 -7.77 7.00 3.67
CA PHE A 261 -8.50 8.09 3.03
C PHE A 261 -8.83 7.80 1.56
N ASP A 262 -10.03 8.21 1.12
CA ASP A 262 -10.34 8.29 -0.31
C ASP A 262 -9.54 9.44 -0.95
N MET A 263 -8.71 9.06 -1.91
CA MET A 263 -7.78 9.93 -2.63
C MET A 263 -8.43 10.56 -3.88
N MET A 264 -9.56 10.04 -4.35
CA MET A 264 -10.22 10.53 -5.57
C MET A 264 -10.72 11.97 -5.39
N GLY A 265 -10.47 12.82 -6.39
CA GLY A 265 -10.92 14.21 -6.40
C GLY A 265 -10.22 15.13 -5.38
N ARG A 266 -9.13 14.67 -4.77
CA ARG A 266 -8.29 15.48 -3.87
C ARG A 266 -7.33 16.36 -4.67
N ASP A 267 -6.96 17.50 -4.11
CA ASP A 267 -5.97 18.37 -4.75
C ASP A 267 -4.57 17.78 -4.69
N ARG A 268 -3.68 18.32 -5.53
CA ARG A 268 -2.32 17.81 -5.71
C ARG A 268 -1.47 17.88 -4.44
N ASP A 269 -1.55 18.96 -3.67
CA ASP A 269 -0.70 19.14 -2.48
C ASP A 269 -1.13 18.14 -1.40
N TRP A 270 -2.44 17.91 -1.27
CA TRP A 270 -2.99 16.85 -0.45
C TRP A 270 -2.48 15.48 -0.90
N LEU A 271 -2.54 15.17 -2.20
CA LEU A 271 -2.08 13.89 -2.73
C LEU A 271 -0.58 13.67 -2.51
N LEU A 272 0.26 14.69 -2.73
CA LEU A 272 1.69 14.60 -2.48
C LEU A 272 1.96 14.24 -1.01
N PHE A 273 1.28 14.89 -0.08
CA PHE A 273 1.42 14.60 1.35
C PHE A 273 0.96 13.17 1.71
N HIS A 274 -0.14 12.71 1.11
CA HIS A 274 -0.73 11.40 1.40
C HIS A 274 -0.10 10.23 0.64
N LEU A 275 0.70 10.49 -0.39
CA LEU A 275 1.42 9.47 -1.17
C LEU A 275 2.92 9.44 -0.85
N LEU A 276 3.58 10.57 -0.62
CA LEU A 276 5.00 10.62 -0.27
C LEU A 276 5.24 10.31 1.21
N GLY A 277 4.42 10.88 2.10
CA GLY A 277 4.52 10.71 3.55
C GLY A 277 4.62 9.24 4.00
N PRO A 278 3.64 8.37 3.67
CA PRO A 278 3.69 6.96 4.07
C PRO A 278 4.91 6.21 3.51
N ALA A 279 5.34 6.51 2.28
CA ALA A 279 6.54 5.90 1.71
C ALA A 279 7.80 6.26 2.53
N GLN A 280 7.92 7.52 2.94
CA GLN A 280 9.02 7.98 3.79
C GLN A 280 8.94 7.39 5.21
N THR A 281 7.74 7.20 5.76
CA THR A 281 7.55 6.54 7.05
C THR A 281 8.03 5.09 7.01
N ILE A 282 7.68 4.33 5.97
CA ILE A 282 8.18 2.95 5.79
C ILE A 282 9.71 2.96 5.62
N GLU A 283 10.27 3.84 4.79
CA GLU A 283 11.71 3.95 4.60
C GLU A 283 12.45 4.25 5.92
N ALA A 284 11.94 5.17 6.73
CA ALA A 284 12.53 5.53 8.00
C ALA A 284 12.52 4.37 9.01
N ASN A 285 11.51 3.50 9.00
CA ASN A 285 11.36 2.40 9.95
C ASN A 285 12.04 1.10 9.51
N LEU A 286 12.10 0.84 8.20
CA LEU A 286 12.56 -0.43 7.63
C LEU A 286 13.84 -0.32 6.80
N GLY A 287 14.31 0.89 6.49
CA GLY A 287 15.58 1.12 5.81
C GLY A 287 15.56 0.88 4.29
N TYR A 288 14.39 0.71 3.68
CA TYR A 288 14.23 0.64 2.22
C TYR A 288 13.02 1.45 1.75
N GLN A 289 13.11 2.01 0.54
CA GLN A 289 12.03 2.79 -0.05
C GLN A 289 10.98 1.86 -0.69
N PRO A 290 9.71 1.83 -0.21
CA PRO A 290 8.65 1.07 -0.86
C PRO A 290 8.33 1.65 -2.25
N ARG A 291 7.92 0.79 -3.18
CA ARG A 291 7.64 1.14 -4.59
C ARG A 291 6.27 0.71 -5.05
N MET A 292 5.49 0.05 -4.21
CA MET A 292 4.16 -0.44 -4.55
C MET A 292 3.10 0.30 -3.73
N LEU A 293 1.97 0.54 -4.38
CA LEU A 293 0.82 1.19 -3.77
C LEU A 293 -0.41 0.27 -3.90
N SER A 294 -1.21 0.18 -2.83
CA SER A 294 -2.59 -0.30 -2.91
C SER A 294 -3.49 0.89 -2.66
N TYR A 295 -4.41 1.21 -3.58
CA TYR A 295 -5.31 2.35 -3.41
C TYR A 295 -6.37 2.02 -2.35
N PRO A 296 -6.57 2.85 -1.31
CA PRO A 296 -7.68 2.68 -0.37
C PRO A 296 -9.03 2.55 -1.07
N ALA A 297 -9.82 1.56 -0.67
CA ALA A 297 -11.08 1.16 -1.33
C ALA A 297 -10.98 0.83 -2.85
N GLY A 298 -9.77 0.80 -3.42
CA GLY A 298 -9.55 0.71 -4.87
C GLY A 298 -9.93 1.97 -5.64
N HIS A 299 -10.11 3.12 -4.97
CA HIS A 299 -10.51 4.38 -5.60
C HIS A 299 -9.29 5.19 -6.04
N TYR A 300 -9.27 5.60 -7.31
CA TYR A 300 -8.22 6.41 -7.91
C TYR A 300 -8.76 7.19 -9.12
N ASP A 301 -8.04 8.25 -9.51
CA ASP A 301 -8.24 8.98 -10.76
C ASP A 301 -6.89 9.31 -11.42
N GLU A 302 -6.92 9.99 -12.56
CA GLU A 302 -5.70 10.37 -13.30
C GLU A 302 -4.75 11.24 -12.46
N GLN A 303 -5.29 12.06 -11.55
CA GLN A 303 -4.47 12.92 -10.70
C GLN A 303 -3.75 12.10 -9.62
N VAL A 304 -4.44 11.13 -9.01
CA VAL A 304 -3.84 10.18 -8.07
C VAL A 304 -2.70 9.41 -8.75
N ILE A 305 -2.93 8.85 -9.95
CA ILE A 305 -1.92 8.11 -10.70
C ILE A 305 -0.72 9.01 -11.02
N SER A 306 -0.97 10.23 -11.51
CA SER A 306 0.09 11.18 -11.87
C SER A 306 0.97 11.53 -10.68
N VAL A 307 0.38 11.76 -9.49
CA VAL A 307 1.15 12.05 -8.28
C VAL A 307 1.88 10.80 -7.78
N ALA A 308 1.26 9.61 -7.85
CA ALA A 308 1.91 8.37 -7.47
C ALA A 308 3.18 8.08 -8.29
N GLN A 309 3.11 8.31 -9.61
CA GLN A 309 4.28 8.22 -10.51
C GLN A 309 5.37 9.22 -10.12
N GLU A 310 4.99 10.45 -9.82
CA GLU A 310 5.93 11.52 -9.49
C GLU A 310 6.70 11.25 -8.18
N VAL A 311 6.03 10.73 -7.15
CA VAL A 311 6.68 10.41 -5.88
C VAL A 311 7.50 9.11 -5.92
N GLY A 312 7.49 8.42 -7.07
CA GLY A 312 8.40 7.31 -7.35
C GLY A 312 7.85 5.92 -7.04
N TYR A 313 6.53 5.74 -7.00
CA TYR A 313 5.94 4.39 -7.09
C TYR A 313 6.22 3.79 -8.47
N TRP A 314 6.31 2.47 -8.53
CA TRP A 314 6.56 1.72 -9.77
C TRP A 314 5.28 1.09 -10.32
N ALA A 315 4.39 0.70 -9.42
CA ALA A 315 3.13 0.08 -9.75
C ALA A 315 2.12 0.30 -8.61
N ALA A 316 0.85 0.10 -8.94
CA ALA A 316 -0.23 0.10 -7.97
C ALA A 316 -1.26 -0.98 -8.30
N VAL A 317 -1.82 -1.56 -7.24
CA VAL A 317 -2.87 -2.58 -7.33
C VAL A 317 -4.24 -1.98 -7.04
N THR A 318 -5.27 -2.54 -7.67
CA THR A 318 -6.66 -2.07 -7.56
C THR A 318 -7.57 -3.15 -6.98
N THR A 319 -8.87 -2.87 -6.91
CA THR A 319 -9.92 -3.85 -6.60
C THR A 319 -10.62 -4.39 -7.86
N ARG A 320 -10.15 -4.01 -9.07
CA ARG A 320 -10.67 -4.54 -10.33
C ARG A 320 -10.36 -6.03 -10.42
N ASN A 321 -11.40 -6.85 -10.65
CA ASN A 321 -11.24 -8.29 -10.76
C ASN A 321 -10.51 -8.69 -12.06
N GLY A 322 -9.41 -9.43 -11.96
CA GLY A 322 -8.70 -9.95 -13.13
C GLY A 322 -7.34 -10.57 -12.82
N MET A 323 -6.80 -11.28 -13.81
CA MET A 323 -5.49 -11.95 -13.76
C MET A 323 -4.51 -11.46 -14.84
N LEU A 324 -5.00 -10.73 -15.84
CA LEU A 324 -4.18 -10.24 -16.93
C LEU A 324 -3.40 -9.02 -16.44
N GLN A 325 -2.09 -9.18 -16.28
CA GLN A 325 -1.17 -8.13 -15.87
C GLN A 325 -0.46 -7.58 -17.11
N LYS A 326 -0.54 -6.26 -17.31
CA LYS A 326 0.01 -5.58 -18.48
C LYS A 326 0.90 -4.42 -18.09
N LYS A 327 1.89 -4.15 -18.94
CA LYS A 327 2.88 -3.08 -18.75
C LYS A 327 2.26 -1.68 -18.82
N ASP A 328 1.27 -1.47 -19.68
CA ASP A 328 0.56 -0.20 -19.80
C ASP A 328 -0.44 0.06 -18.66
N GLU A 329 -0.70 -0.94 -17.82
CA GLU A 329 -1.60 -0.90 -16.66
C GLU A 329 -0.85 -1.05 -15.32
N LEU A 330 0.45 -0.71 -15.26
CA LEU A 330 1.25 -0.86 -14.03
C LEU A 330 0.66 -0.15 -12.80
N PHE A 331 -0.07 0.94 -13.00
CA PHE A 331 -0.74 1.68 -11.92
C PHE A 331 -2.19 1.26 -11.71
N GLU A 332 -2.64 0.21 -12.38
CA GLU A 332 -4.02 -0.28 -12.36
C GLU A 332 -4.08 -1.81 -12.32
N LEU A 333 -3.07 -2.47 -11.74
CA LEU A 333 -2.96 -3.93 -11.75
C LEU A 333 -4.20 -4.57 -11.11
N PRO A 334 -4.94 -5.43 -11.84
CA PRO A 334 -6.13 -6.09 -11.30
C PRO A 334 -5.73 -7.18 -10.30
N ARG A 335 -6.62 -7.41 -9.34
CA ARG A 335 -6.47 -8.43 -8.28
C ARG A 335 -7.70 -9.32 -8.22
N ILE A 336 -7.58 -10.44 -7.51
CA ILE A 336 -8.68 -11.33 -7.16
C ILE A 336 -8.97 -11.14 -5.68
N ARG A 337 -10.16 -10.63 -5.35
CA ARG A 337 -10.62 -10.57 -3.95
C ARG A 337 -10.86 -11.99 -3.46
N ILE A 338 -10.17 -12.38 -2.39
CA ILE A 338 -10.52 -13.60 -1.67
C ILE A 338 -11.60 -13.26 -0.66
N ARG A 339 -12.73 -13.97 -0.75
CA ARG A 339 -13.91 -13.72 0.07
C ARG A 339 -13.98 -14.72 1.22
N GLY A 340 -14.51 -14.28 2.35
CA GLY A 340 -14.66 -15.13 3.54
C GLY A 340 -15.65 -16.28 3.40
N ASP A 341 -16.58 -16.16 2.45
CA ASP A 341 -17.61 -17.18 2.16
C ASP A 341 -17.13 -18.28 1.21
N TRP A 342 -15.88 -18.23 0.74
CA TRP A 342 -15.31 -19.24 -0.14
C TRP A 342 -14.86 -20.48 0.64
N ASP A 343 -15.30 -21.64 0.18
CA ASP A 343 -14.64 -22.90 0.47
C ASP A 343 -13.43 -23.10 -0.47
N LEU A 344 -12.69 -24.19 -0.24
CA LEU A 344 -11.50 -24.51 -1.02
C LEU A 344 -11.82 -24.77 -2.50
N ASP A 345 -12.96 -25.36 -2.83
CA ASP A 345 -13.32 -25.67 -4.23
C ASP A 345 -13.57 -24.39 -5.03
N VAL A 346 -14.27 -23.42 -4.44
CA VAL A 346 -14.46 -22.09 -5.05
C VAL A 346 -13.12 -21.38 -5.23
N PHE A 347 -12.26 -21.40 -4.20
CA PHE A 347 -10.91 -20.82 -4.30
C PHE A 347 -10.12 -21.41 -5.47
N ILE A 348 -10.11 -22.74 -5.61
CA ILE A 348 -9.40 -23.45 -6.69
C ILE A 348 -9.97 -23.05 -8.06
N ALA A 349 -11.30 -23.04 -8.21
CA ALA A 349 -11.95 -22.68 -9.45
C ALA A 349 -11.57 -21.26 -9.88
N VAL A 350 -11.57 -20.31 -8.94
CA VAL A 350 -11.20 -18.91 -9.20
C VAL A 350 -9.73 -18.82 -9.61
N VAL A 351 -8.80 -19.37 -8.81
CA VAL A 351 -7.35 -19.23 -9.04
C VAL A 351 -6.89 -19.89 -10.35
N THR A 352 -7.60 -20.94 -10.80
CA THR A 352 -7.30 -21.63 -12.07
C THR A 352 -8.00 -21.03 -13.29
N GLY A 353 -8.75 -19.93 -13.13
CA GLY A 353 -9.42 -19.23 -14.22
C GLY A 353 -10.73 -19.90 -14.68
N GLY A 354 -11.37 -20.68 -13.81
CA GLY A 354 -12.57 -21.46 -14.08
C GLY A 354 -13.91 -20.72 -13.92
N LEU A 355 -13.93 -19.38 -13.94
CA LEU A 355 -15.15 -18.56 -13.82
C LEU A 355 -15.45 -17.70 -15.05
#